data_AF-A0A918AGU8-F1
#
_entry.id   AF-A0A918AGU8-F1
#
_cell.length_a   1.000
_cell.length_b   1.000
_cell.length_c   1.000
_cell.angle_alpha   90.00
_cell.angle_beta   90.00
_cell.angle_gamma   90.00
#
_symmetry.space_group_name_H-M   'P 1'
#
loop_
_entity.id
_entity.type
_entity.pdbx_description
1 polymer ?
#
loop_
_entity_poly.entity_id
_entity_poly.type
_entity_poly.pdbx_seq_one_letter_code
_entity_poly.pdbx_strand_id
1 'polypeptide(L)'
;MNVVVRLTPLPRWWMWRPGADRAAVAAEARRRVRHGRARVLLPAAVPLAGALAVLGATPWWAAGLACAPFALAGLVVLVPPRVAEWDVVKLAREQDVVHFEQFPLEQRRRARRLCEHFLAVDRTSLDPARVERVERSLWQALVALRDSGTVREALAKASNRPGLAAAIAETTRALAELDRRLDQFGDALRILAEELDPELAGSALRRVAALDPVATW
;
A
#
# COMPACT_ATOMS: atom_id res chain seq x y z
N MET A 1 -22.62 -18.25 3.00
CA MET A 1 -22.45 -16.85 2.58
C MET A 1 -21.47 -16.17 3.52
N ASN A 2 -20.27 -15.83 3.04
CA ASN A 2 -19.22 -15.24 3.88
C ASN A 2 -19.28 -13.71 3.75
N VAL A 3 -19.75 -13.06 4.81
CA VAL A 3 -19.83 -11.60 4.89
C VAL A 3 -18.42 -11.05 5.14
N VAL A 4 -17.80 -10.54 4.08
CA VAL A 4 -16.62 -9.67 4.20
C VAL A 4 -17.15 -8.31 4.62
N VAL A 5 -16.99 -7.94 5.89
CA VAL A 5 -17.32 -6.59 6.37
C VAL A 5 -16.35 -5.62 5.70
N ARG A 6 -16.82 -4.92 4.66
CA ARG A 6 -16.08 -3.90 3.92
C ARG A 6 -16.44 -2.53 4.47
N LEU A 7 -15.46 -1.81 5.03
CA LEU A 7 -15.69 -0.46 5.58
C LEU A 7 -15.29 0.69 4.65
N THR A 8 -14.70 0.45 3.48
CA THR A 8 -14.34 1.51 2.53
C THR A 8 -14.26 0.99 1.08
N PRO A 9 -14.54 1.82 0.05
CA PRO A 9 -14.24 1.46 -1.34
C PRO A 9 -12.75 1.14 -1.48
N LEU A 10 -12.41 0.14 -2.28
CA LEU A 10 -11.03 -0.30 -2.47
C LEU A 10 -10.18 0.88 -2.99
N PRO A 11 -8.95 1.05 -2.47
CA PRO A 11 -7.95 1.95 -3.06
C PRO A 11 -7.75 1.63 -4.56
N ARG A 12 -7.49 2.67 -5.37
CA ARG A 12 -7.28 2.50 -6.82
C ARG A 12 -5.91 1.89 -7.18
N TRP A 13 -4.91 1.95 -6.30
CA TRP A 13 -3.58 1.32 -6.47
C TRP A 13 -2.69 1.47 -5.22
N TRP A 14 -1.68 0.61 -5.09
CA TRP A 14 -0.54 0.70 -4.16
C TRP A 14 0.67 -0.01 -4.78
N MET A 15 1.87 0.33 -4.34
CA MET A 15 3.11 -0.34 -4.72
C MET A 15 3.93 -0.66 -3.46
N TRP A 16 4.54 -1.83 -3.42
CA TRP A 16 5.48 -2.19 -2.36
C TRP A 16 6.90 -1.88 -2.80
N ARG A 17 7.76 -1.52 -1.85
CA ARG A 17 9.19 -1.46 -2.09
C ARG A 17 9.69 -2.82 -2.61
N PRO A 18 10.51 -2.86 -3.67
CA PRO A 18 11.15 -4.10 -4.11
C PRO A 18 11.94 -4.72 -2.96
N GLY A 19 11.64 -5.98 -2.64
CA GLY A 19 12.25 -6.71 -1.51
C GLY A 19 11.64 -6.44 -0.13
N ALA A 20 10.53 -5.70 -0.03
CA ALA A 20 9.83 -5.54 1.25
C ALA A 20 9.29 -6.88 1.78
N ASP A 21 9.42 -7.10 3.09
CA ASP A 21 8.87 -8.28 3.76
C ASP A 21 7.35 -8.14 3.96
N ARG A 22 6.60 -8.42 2.89
CA ARG A 22 5.14 -8.42 2.90
C ARG A 22 4.57 -9.46 3.88
N ALA A 23 5.31 -10.56 4.10
CA ALA A 23 4.86 -11.65 4.96
C ALA A 23 4.86 -11.23 6.43
N ALA A 24 5.89 -10.51 6.88
CA ALA A 24 5.95 -9.94 8.23
C ALA A 24 4.79 -8.94 8.47
N VAL A 25 4.52 -8.05 7.52
CA VAL A 25 3.42 -7.07 7.65
C VAL A 25 2.06 -7.78 7.67
N ALA A 26 1.86 -8.80 6.81
CA ALA A 26 0.64 -9.59 6.80
C ALA A 26 0.45 -10.39 8.10
N ALA A 27 1.53 -10.91 8.69
CA ALA A 27 1.48 -11.60 9.97
C ALA A 27 1.05 -10.66 11.11
N GLU A 28 1.61 -9.46 11.15
CA GLU A 28 1.24 -8.44 12.14
C GLU A 28 -0.22 -7.98 11.95
N ALA A 29 -0.67 -7.81 10.70
CA ALA A 29 -2.06 -7.50 10.42
C ALA A 29 -3.04 -8.58 10.92
N ARG A 30 -2.72 -9.86 10.68
CA ARG A 30 -3.50 -10.99 11.21
C ARG A 30 -3.51 -10.98 12.74
N ARG A 31 -2.38 -10.68 13.38
CA ARG A 31 -2.27 -10.60 14.84
C ARG A 31 -3.16 -9.50 15.40
N ARG A 32 -3.19 -8.31 14.81
CA ARG A 32 -4.08 -7.21 15.23
C ARG A 32 -5.55 -7.58 15.09
N VAL A 33 -5.94 -8.22 13.99
CA VAL A 33 -7.33 -8.69 13.79
C VAL A 33 -7.70 -9.76 14.81
N ARG A 34 -6.81 -10.72 15.11
CA ARG A 34 -7.05 -11.72 16.18
C ARG A 34 -7.21 -11.06 17.54
N HIS A 35 -6.37 -10.09 17.89
CA HIS A 35 -6.52 -9.35 19.15
C HIS A 35 -7.82 -8.54 19.20
N GLY A 36 -8.24 -7.94 18.07
CA GLY A 36 -9.53 -7.26 17.96
C GLY A 36 -10.71 -8.22 18.20
N ARG A 37 -10.69 -9.39 17.55
CA ARG A 37 -11.70 -10.45 17.77
C ARG A 37 -11.74 -10.90 19.22
N ALA A 38 -10.58 -11.14 19.84
CA ALA A 38 -10.52 -11.55 21.24
C ALA A 38 -11.11 -10.48 22.17
N ARG A 39 -10.82 -9.19 21.93
CA ARG A 39 -11.38 -8.07 22.72
C ARG A 39 -12.89 -7.95 22.62
N VAL A 40 -13.51 -8.40 21.54
CA VAL A 40 -14.97 -8.34 21.36
C VAL A 40 -15.66 -9.63 21.81
N LEU A 41 -15.10 -10.78 21.43
CA LEU A 41 -15.73 -12.10 21.68
C LEU A 41 -15.61 -12.54 23.13
N LEU A 42 -14.48 -12.26 23.81
CA LEU A 42 -14.29 -12.68 25.21
C LEU A 42 -15.28 -11.99 26.16
N PRO A 43 -15.51 -10.65 26.11
CA PRO A 43 -16.52 -10.02 26.94
C PRO A 43 -17.94 -10.46 26.59
N ALA A 44 -18.24 -10.68 25.30
CA ALA A 44 -19.56 -11.15 24.85
C ALA A 44 -19.86 -12.60 25.28
N ALA A 45 -18.82 -13.42 25.48
CA ALA A 45 -18.98 -14.80 25.97
C ALA A 45 -19.43 -14.87 27.44
N VAL A 46 -19.11 -13.86 28.25
CA VAL A 46 -19.46 -13.81 29.69
C VAL A 46 -20.97 -13.85 29.95
N PRO A 47 -21.80 -12.94 29.40
CA PRO A 47 -23.25 -12.99 29.64
C PRO A 47 -23.89 -14.24 29.03
N LEU A 48 -23.36 -14.73 27.91
CA LEU A 48 -23.87 -15.93 27.24
C LEU A 48 -23.57 -17.20 28.05
N ALA A 49 -22.38 -17.28 28.66
CA ALA A 49 -22.03 -18.33 29.61
C ALA A 49 -22.94 -18.31 30.85
N GLY A 50 -23.22 -17.13 31.39
CA GLY A 50 -24.14 -16.96 32.52
C GLY A 50 -25.55 -17.45 32.20
N ALA A 51 -26.10 -17.09 31.02
CA ALA A 51 -27.41 -17.55 30.59
C ALA A 51 -27.48 -19.08 30.38
N LEU A 52 -26.44 -19.66 29.80
CA LEU A 52 -26.35 -21.10 29.56
C LEU A 52 -26.17 -21.92 30.85
N ALA A 53 -25.49 -21.36 31.86
CA ALA A 53 -25.35 -22.00 33.16
C ALA A 53 -26.70 -22.17 33.89
N VAL A 54 -27.60 -21.18 33.77
CA VAL A 54 -28.94 -21.20 34.39
C VAL A 54 -29.85 -22.24 33.73
N LEU A 55 -29.65 -22.54 32.45
CA LEU A 55 -30.43 -23.50 31.68
C LEU A 55 -30.01 -24.97 31.91
N GLY A 56 -28.90 -25.22 32.62
CA GLY A 56 -28.41 -26.57 32.87
C GLY A 56 -29.30 -27.32 33.87
N ALA A 57 -29.87 -28.46 33.45
CA ALA A 57 -30.73 -29.29 34.29
C ALA A 57 -29.99 -29.97 35.47
N THR A 58 -28.66 -30.05 35.41
CA THR A 58 -27.79 -30.65 36.43
C THR A 58 -26.46 -29.89 36.51
N PRO A 59 -25.74 -29.92 37.65
CA PRO A 59 -24.52 -29.13 37.85
C PRO A 59 -23.41 -29.44 36.83
N TRP A 60 -23.34 -30.68 36.33
CA TRP A 60 -22.36 -31.07 35.30
C TRP A 60 -22.75 -30.56 33.89
N TRP A 61 -24.05 -30.50 33.56
CA TRP A 61 -24.54 -29.84 32.35
C TRP A 61 -24.33 -28.33 32.39
N ALA A 62 -24.59 -27.69 33.54
CA ALA A 62 -24.37 -26.26 33.72
C ALA A 62 -22.89 -25.89 33.50
N ALA A 63 -21.95 -26.69 34.02
CA ALA A 63 -20.52 -26.50 33.79
C ALA A 63 -20.13 -26.67 32.30
N GLY A 64 -20.61 -27.72 31.65
CA GLY A 64 -20.32 -27.96 30.21
C GLY A 64 -20.88 -26.85 29.30
N LEU A 65 -22.12 -26.42 29.56
CA LEU A 65 -22.78 -25.37 28.79
C LEU A 65 -22.17 -23.97 29.04
N ALA A 66 -21.71 -23.68 30.26
CA ALA A 66 -21.02 -22.42 30.58
C ALA A 66 -19.66 -22.30 29.87
N CYS A 67 -18.95 -23.42 29.64
CA CYS A 67 -17.67 -23.42 28.93
C CYS A 67 -17.82 -23.33 27.39
N ALA A 68 -18.94 -23.77 26.83
CA ALA A 68 -19.19 -23.77 25.39
C ALA A 68 -18.96 -22.42 24.69
N PRO A 69 -19.47 -21.26 25.18
CA PRO A 69 -19.23 -19.97 24.53
C PRO A 69 -17.77 -19.53 24.56
N PHE A 70 -17.01 -19.85 25.61
CA PHE A 70 -15.57 -19.58 25.67
C PHE A 70 -14.78 -20.47 24.71
N ALA A 71 -15.14 -21.75 24.60
CA ALA A 71 -14.54 -22.67 23.63
C ALA A 71 -14.81 -22.21 22.19
N LEU A 72 -16.04 -21.80 21.89
CA LEU A 72 -16.43 -21.28 20.59
C LEU A 72 -15.74 -19.95 20.28
N ALA A 73 -15.66 -19.02 21.23
CA ALA A 73 -14.88 -17.79 21.09
C ALA A 73 -13.39 -18.05 20.83
N GLY A 74 -12.78 -18.99 21.58
CA GLY A 74 -11.41 -19.43 21.37
C GLY A 74 -11.17 -20.00 19.97
N LEU A 75 -12.10 -20.84 19.50
CA LEU A 75 -12.04 -21.44 18.16
C LEU A 75 -12.14 -20.35 17.07
N VAL A 76 -13.03 -19.37 17.21
CA VAL A 76 -13.15 -18.23 16.27
C VAL A 76 -11.90 -17.34 16.27
N VAL A 77 -11.22 -17.19 17.41
CA VAL A 77 -9.95 -16.44 17.50
C VAL A 77 -8.79 -17.19 16.83
N LEU A 78 -8.79 -18.52 16.90
CA LEU A 78 -7.78 -19.38 16.26
C LEU A 78 -7.93 -19.48 14.74
N VAL A 79 -9.14 -19.29 14.20
CA VAL A 79 -9.37 -19.26 12.75
C VAL A 79 -8.55 -18.12 12.12
N PRO A 80 -7.66 -18.42 11.15
CA PRO A 80 -6.81 -17.41 10.54
C PRO A 80 -7.70 -16.33 9.89
N PRO A 81 -7.61 -15.07 10.35
CA PRO A 81 -8.43 -14.01 9.79
C PRO A 81 -8.02 -13.79 8.33
N ARG A 82 -9.01 -13.72 7.45
CA ARG A 82 -8.81 -13.10 6.14
C ARG A 82 -8.61 -11.62 6.38
N VAL A 83 -7.40 -11.17 6.15
CA VAL A 83 -7.03 -9.75 6.21
C VAL A 83 -7.13 -9.23 4.78
N ALA A 84 -7.83 -8.11 4.58
CA ALA A 84 -7.85 -7.49 3.26
C ALA A 84 -6.44 -6.99 2.95
N GLU A 85 -6.00 -7.10 1.69
CA GLU A 85 -4.68 -6.62 1.30
C GLU A 85 -4.47 -5.14 1.65
N TRP A 86 -5.54 -4.36 1.58
CA TRP A 86 -5.53 -2.96 2.00
C TRP A 86 -5.23 -2.74 3.49
N ASP A 87 -5.68 -3.63 4.37
CA ASP A 87 -5.34 -3.53 5.80
C ASP A 87 -3.85 -3.80 6.02
N VAL A 88 -3.27 -4.71 5.24
CA VAL A 88 -1.82 -4.98 5.25
C VAL A 88 -1.06 -3.75 4.76
N VAL A 89 -1.51 -3.13 3.67
CA VAL A 89 -0.94 -1.89 3.12
C VAL A 89 -1.01 -0.73 4.11
N LYS A 90 -2.14 -0.55 4.79
CA LYS A 90 -2.31 0.50 5.81
C LYS A 90 -1.46 0.30 7.06
N LEU A 91 -1.07 -0.94 7.34
CA LEU A 91 -0.20 -1.28 8.47
C LEU A 91 1.28 -1.24 8.11
N ALA A 92 1.61 -1.29 6.82
CA ALA A 92 2.98 -1.17 6.36
C ALA A 92 3.55 0.20 6.73
N ARG A 93 4.87 0.25 6.96
CA ARG A 93 5.55 1.52 7.15
C ARG A 93 5.50 2.31 5.85
N GLU A 94 5.48 3.63 5.95
CA GLU A 94 5.52 4.52 4.79
C GLU A 94 6.79 4.32 3.93
N GLN A 95 7.85 3.75 4.51
CA GLN A 95 9.10 3.42 3.81
C GLN A 95 9.00 2.11 2.99
N ASP A 96 8.00 1.27 3.26
CA ASP A 96 7.84 -0.05 2.65
C ASP A 96 6.69 -0.08 1.64
N VAL A 97 5.70 0.81 1.77
CA VAL A 97 4.56 0.91 0.85
C VAL A 97 4.21 2.36 0.51
N VAL A 98 3.99 2.57 -0.78
CA VAL A 98 3.43 3.81 -1.32
C VAL A 98 2.01 3.53 -1.79
N HIS A 99 1.07 4.35 -1.32
CA HIS A 99 -0.34 4.23 -1.68
C HIS A 99 -0.96 5.59 -2.01
N PHE A 100 -2.07 5.57 -2.75
CA PHE A 100 -2.69 6.78 -3.30
C PHE A 100 -3.03 7.87 -2.26
N GLU A 101 -3.36 7.50 -1.02
CA GLU A 101 -3.71 8.47 0.05
C GLU A 101 -2.53 9.37 0.43
N GLN A 102 -1.28 8.93 0.22
CA GLN A 102 -0.06 9.69 0.56
C GLN A 102 0.19 10.89 -0.38
N PHE A 103 -0.56 10.99 -1.49
CA PHE A 103 -0.38 12.05 -2.48
C PHE A 103 -1.51 13.08 -2.41
N PRO A 104 -1.24 14.36 -2.71
CA PRO A 104 -2.30 15.33 -3.02
C PRO A 104 -2.98 15.00 -4.35
N LEU A 105 -4.20 15.52 -4.57
CA LEU A 105 -5.06 15.14 -5.71
C LEU A 105 -4.39 15.26 -7.09
N GLU A 106 -3.58 16.30 -7.31
CA GLU A 106 -2.87 16.52 -8.57
C GLU A 106 -1.81 15.43 -8.82
N GLN A 107 -1.00 15.13 -7.80
CA GLN A 107 0.05 14.12 -7.87
C GLN A 107 -0.49 12.70 -7.86
N ARG A 108 -1.68 12.47 -7.28
CA ARG A 108 -2.38 11.17 -7.34
C ARG A 108 -2.59 10.70 -8.78
N ARG A 109 -2.94 11.60 -9.70
CA ARG A 109 -3.17 11.25 -11.10
C ARG A 109 -1.88 10.83 -11.79
N ARG A 110 -0.78 11.57 -11.55
CA ARG A 110 0.54 11.25 -12.12
C ARG A 110 1.07 9.92 -11.58
N ALA A 111 1.07 9.75 -10.26
CA ALA A 111 1.50 8.51 -9.61
C ALA A 111 0.69 7.29 -10.08
N ARG A 112 -0.63 7.46 -10.25
CA ARG A 112 -1.51 6.44 -10.83
C ARG A 112 -1.10 6.05 -12.24
N ARG A 113 -0.88 7.01 -13.13
CA ARG A 113 -0.48 6.73 -14.53
C ARG A 113 0.82 5.94 -14.61
N LEU A 114 1.81 6.32 -13.79
CA LEU A 114 3.09 5.59 -13.72
C LEU A 114 2.89 4.12 -13.34
N CYS A 115 2.05 3.86 -12.33
CA CYS A 115 1.71 2.50 -11.91
C CYS A 115 0.93 1.74 -12.99
N GLU A 116 -0.06 2.38 -13.62
CA GLU A 116 -0.87 1.78 -14.68
C GLU A 116 -0.01 1.40 -15.90
N HIS A 117 0.90 2.27 -16.35
CA HIS A 117 1.81 1.96 -17.46
C HIS A 117 2.71 0.76 -17.12
N PHE A 118 3.30 0.73 -15.92
CA PHE A 118 4.17 -0.39 -15.50
C PHE A 118 3.42 -1.72 -15.30
N LEU A 119 2.15 -1.68 -14.90
CA LEU A 119 1.30 -2.87 -14.78
C LEU A 119 0.84 -3.39 -16.15
N ALA A 120 0.75 -2.51 -17.15
CA ALA A 120 0.38 -2.88 -18.52
C ALA A 120 1.51 -3.56 -19.31
N VAL A 121 2.77 -3.44 -18.87
CA VAL A 121 3.92 -4.10 -19.51
C VAL A 121 3.80 -5.63 -19.39
N ASP A 122 3.83 -6.34 -20.52
CA ASP A 122 3.97 -7.79 -20.53
C ASP A 122 5.40 -8.18 -20.15
N ARG A 123 5.52 -8.87 -19.00
CA ARG A 123 6.82 -9.24 -18.41
C ARG A 123 7.29 -10.61 -18.84
N THR A 124 6.45 -11.38 -19.53
CA THR A 124 6.68 -12.81 -19.80
C THR A 124 7.86 -13.02 -20.75
N SER A 125 8.06 -12.09 -21.69
CA SER A 125 9.09 -12.13 -22.73
C SER A 125 10.31 -11.25 -22.42
N LEU A 126 10.31 -10.53 -21.29
CA LEU A 126 11.32 -9.51 -20.98
C LEU A 126 12.39 -10.01 -19.99
N ASP A 127 13.57 -9.39 -20.07
CA ASP A 127 14.69 -9.63 -19.15
C ASP A 127 14.28 -9.29 -17.70
N PRO A 128 14.19 -10.28 -16.78
CA PRO A 128 13.67 -10.08 -15.44
C PRO A 128 14.53 -9.14 -14.59
N ALA A 129 15.86 -9.13 -14.81
CA ALA A 129 16.76 -8.26 -14.05
C ALA A 129 16.54 -6.78 -14.41
N ARG A 130 16.19 -6.50 -15.66
CA ARG A 130 15.86 -5.14 -16.11
C ARG A 130 14.48 -4.71 -15.63
N VAL A 131 13.50 -5.61 -15.65
CA VAL A 131 12.18 -5.34 -15.08
C VAL A 131 12.30 -4.98 -13.60
N GLU A 132 13.10 -5.72 -12.82
CA GLU A 132 13.36 -5.42 -11.41
C GLU A 132 14.04 -4.04 -11.23
N ARG A 133 14.96 -3.68 -12.13
CA ARG A 133 15.58 -2.34 -12.12
C ARG A 133 14.54 -1.26 -12.37
N VAL A 134 13.67 -1.41 -13.36
CA VAL A 134 12.58 -0.46 -13.65
C VAL A 134 11.59 -0.38 -12.49
N GLU A 135 11.27 -1.52 -11.85
CA GLU A 135 10.43 -1.54 -10.65
C GLU A 135 11.05 -0.73 -9.51
N ARG A 136 12.36 -0.87 -9.30
CA ARG A 136 13.12 -0.08 -8.31
C ARG A 136 13.14 1.41 -8.65
N SER A 137 13.37 1.77 -9.91
CA SER A 137 13.32 3.17 -10.36
C SER A 137 11.92 3.77 -10.21
N LEU A 138 10.86 3.01 -10.52
CA LEU A 138 9.47 3.41 -10.32
C LEU A 138 9.16 3.63 -8.84
N TRP A 139 9.61 2.72 -7.97
CA TRP A 139 9.48 2.89 -6.53
C TRP A 139 10.14 4.19 -6.04
N GLN A 140 11.39 4.43 -6.46
CA GLN A 140 12.12 5.65 -6.12
C GLN A 140 11.41 6.91 -6.64
N ALA A 141 10.92 6.88 -7.88
CA ALA A 141 10.13 7.96 -8.48
C ALA A 141 8.88 8.29 -7.66
N LEU A 142 8.15 7.27 -7.20
CA LEU A 142 6.95 7.44 -6.38
C LEU A 142 7.29 8.02 -4.99
N VAL A 143 8.38 7.58 -4.38
CA VAL A 143 8.87 8.12 -3.10
C VAL A 143 9.29 9.58 -3.26
N ALA A 144 10.10 9.91 -4.28
CA ALA A 144 10.51 11.28 -4.57
C ALA A 144 9.30 12.19 -4.82
N LEU A 145 8.29 11.69 -5.54
CA LEU A 145 7.06 12.43 -5.78
C LEU A 145 6.28 12.70 -4.49
N ARG A 146 6.18 11.71 -3.60
CA ARG A 146 5.55 11.86 -2.28
C ARG A 146 6.29 12.89 -1.45
N ASP A 147 7.61 12.75 -1.33
CA ASP A 147 8.44 13.60 -0.48
C ASP A 147 8.44 15.05 -1.00
N SER A 148 8.36 15.25 -2.33
CA SER A 148 8.18 16.57 -2.96
C SER A 148 6.89 17.30 -2.52
N GLY A 149 5.88 16.58 -2.06
CA GLY A 149 4.62 17.16 -1.59
C GLY A 149 4.82 18.11 -0.40
N THR A 150 5.70 17.73 0.53
CA THR A 150 6.03 18.55 1.70
C THR A 150 6.75 19.85 1.30
N VAL A 151 7.68 19.76 0.34
CA VAL A 151 8.42 20.90 -0.22
C VAL A 151 7.48 21.85 -0.96
N ARG A 152 6.55 21.31 -1.77
CA ARG A 152 5.53 22.11 -2.47
C ARG A 152 4.62 22.86 -1.50
N GLU A 153 4.19 22.21 -0.42
CA GLU A 153 3.38 22.85 0.61
C GLU A 153 4.16 23.97 1.33
N ALA A 154 5.43 23.72 1.66
CA ALA A 154 6.31 24.73 2.26
C ALA A 154 6.51 25.93 1.32
N LEU A 155 6.73 25.68 0.03
CA LEU A 155 6.88 26.70 -1.01
C LEU A 155 5.60 27.55 -1.15
N ALA A 156 4.44 26.91 -1.16
CA ALA A 156 3.14 27.58 -1.22
C ALA A 156 2.88 28.50 -0.01
N LYS A 157 3.41 28.15 1.16
CA LYS A 157 3.38 29.01 2.36
C LYS A 157 4.42 30.13 2.31
N ALA A 158 5.58 29.88 1.71
CA ALA A 158 6.71 30.81 1.66
C ALA A 158 6.59 31.90 0.57
N SER A 159 5.81 31.68 -0.48
CA SER A 159 5.59 32.62 -1.60
C SER A 159 5.11 34.02 -1.16
N ASN A 160 4.55 34.15 0.05
CA ASN A 160 4.08 35.41 0.63
C ASN A 160 5.15 36.21 1.40
N ARG A 161 6.42 35.79 1.41
CA ARG A 161 7.50 36.48 2.16
C ARG A 161 8.46 37.24 1.25
N PRO A 162 8.46 38.59 1.26
CA PRO A 162 9.45 39.37 0.54
C PRO A 162 10.85 39.13 1.15
N GLY A 163 11.81 38.72 0.32
CA GLY A 163 13.20 38.43 0.74
C GLY A 163 13.69 37.01 0.46
N LEU A 164 12.80 36.07 0.07
CA LEU A 164 13.16 34.67 -0.21
C LEU A 164 13.10 34.30 -1.70
N ALA A 165 13.00 35.29 -2.60
CA ALA A 165 12.74 35.06 -4.02
C ALA A 165 13.76 34.11 -4.70
N ALA A 166 15.05 34.26 -4.40
CA ALA A 166 16.11 33.42 -4.98
C ALA A 166 16.01 31.95 -4.51
N ALA A 167 15.80 31.72 -3.21
CA ALA A 167 15.67 30.37 -2.65
C ALA A 167 14.39 29.67 -3.13
N ILE A 168 13.29 30.42 -3.25
CA ILE A 168 12.03 29.95 -3.83
C ILE A 168 12.25 29.58 -5.31
N ALA A 169 12.93 30.43 -6.09
CA ALA A 169 13.20 30.17 -7.50
C ALA A 169 14.02 28.89 -7.71
N GLU A 170 15.06 28.66 -6.90
CA GLU A 170 15.89 27.45 -7.00
C GLU A 170 15.09 26.19 -6.64
N THR A 171 14.34 26.21 -5.54
CA THR A 171 13.48 25.09 -5.13
C THR A 171 12.38 24.81 -6.17
N THR A 172 11.83 25.84 -6.79
CA THR A 172 10.84 25.71 -7.86
C THR A 172 11.45 25.12 -9.12
N ARG A 173 12.66 25.55 -9.50
CA ARG A 173 13.40 25.00 -10.65
C ARG A 173 13.73 23.53 -10.42
N ALA A 174 14.16 23.17 -9.21
CA ALA A 174 14.33 21.78 -8.83
C ALA A 174 13.00 21.05 -9.09
N LEU A 175 11.88 21.43 -8.46
CA LEU A 175 10.58 20.74 -8.60
C LEU A 175 10.12 20.56 -10.05
N ALA A 176 10.33 21.56 -10.89
CA ALA A 176 10.05 21.47 -12.32
C ALA A 176 10.93 20.41 -13.03
N GLU A 177 12.19 20.29 -12.65
CA GLU A 177 13.11 19.28 -13.19
C GLU A 177 12.71 17.85 -12.77
N LEU A 178 12.30 17.63 -11.51
CA LEU A 178 11.74 16.33 -11.10
C LEU A 178 10.47 16.02 -11.88
N ASP A 179 9.55 16.97 -12.00
CA ASP A 179 8.32 16.80 -12.78
C ASP A 179 8.63 16.39 -14.22
N ARG A 180 9.59 17.07 -14.86
CA ARG A 180 10.04 16.76 -16.22
C ARG A 180 10.61 15.35 -16.34
N ARG A 181 11.47 14.93 -15.41
CA ARG A 181 12.06 13.58 -15.40
C ARG A 181 11.01 12.50 -15.17
N LEU A 182 10.05 12.74 -14.28
CA LEU A 182 8.94 11.83 -14.02
C LEU A 182 8.03 11.68 -15.22
N ASP A 183 7.73 12.77 -15.93
CA ASP A 183 6.91 12.73 -17.14
C ASP A 183 7.65 11.99 -18.26
N GLN A 184 8.96 12.24 -18.46
CA GLN A 184 9.80 11.49 -19.40
C GLN A 184 9.84 9.98 -19.09
N PHE A 185 10.00 9.62 -17.81
CA PHE A 185 9.97 8.24 -17.37
C PHE A 185 8.59 7.60 -17.62
N GLY A 186 7.51 8.34 -17.35
CA GLY A 186 6.14 7.90 -17.60
C GLY A 186 5.82 7.68 -19.07
N ASP A 187 6.33 8.55 -19.94
CA ASP A 187 6.20 8.40 -21.39
C ASP A 187 7.00 7.20 -21.91
N ALA A 188 8.21 6.97 -21.38
CA ALA A 188 9.01 5.81 -21.74
C ALA A 188 8.35 4.48 -21.30
N LEU A 189 7.73 4.47 -20.11
CA LEU A 189 6.91 3.34 -19.65
C LEU A 189 5.67 3.11 -20.51
N ARG A 190 5.02 4.19 -20.96
CA ARG A 190 3.86 4.10 -21.85
C ARG A 190 4.25 3.45 -23.17
N ILE A 191 5.34 3.90 -23.79
CA ILE A 191 5.87 3.34 -25.04
C ILE A 191 6.21 1.86 -24.85
N LEU A 192 6.84 1.49 -23.73
CA LEU A 192 7.14 0.10 -23.41
C LEU A 192 5.86 -0.75 -23.26
N ALA A 193 4.81 -0.21 -22.65
CA ALA A 193 3.55 -0.94 -22.43
C ALA A 193 2.71 -1.09 -23.72
N GLU A 194 2.82 -0.16 -24.66
CA GLU A 194 2.14 -0.20 -25.96
C GLU A 194 2.87 -1.09 -26.99
N GLU A 195 4.14 -1.44 -26.73
CA GLU A 195 4.96 -2.21 -27.66
C GLU A 195 4.61 -3.71 -27.61
N LEU A 196 4.21 -4.25 -28.76
CA LEU A 196 3.78 -5.65 -28.89
C LEU A 196 4.91 -6.54 -29.42
N ASP A 197 5.90 -5.98 -30.10
CA ASP A 197 7.06 -6.72 -30.61
C ASP A 197 8.05 -6.95 -29.45
N PRO A 198 8.39 -8.22 -29.11
CA PRO A 198 9.28 -8.53 -28.01
C PRO A 198 10.70 -7.96 -28.17
N GLU A 199 11.21 -7.81 -29.40
CA GLU A 199 12.54 -7.24 -29.63
C GLU A 199 12.55 -5.73 -29.38
N LEU A 200 11.53 -5.03 -29.88
CA LEU A 200 11.34 -3.61 -29.65
C LEU A 200 11.03 -3.32 -28.18
N ALA A 201 10.22 -4.15 -27.52
CA ALA A 201 9.92 -4.07 -26.10
C ALA A 201 11.19 -4.27 -25.26
N GLY A 202 12.05 -5.22 -25.64
CA GLY A 202 13.37 -5.40 -25.05
C GLY A 202 14.22 -4.12 -25.17
N SER A 203 14.28 -3.51 -26.36
CA SER A 203 15.02 -2.26 -26.58
C SER A 203 14.43 -1.07 -25.81
N ALA A 204 13.10 -0.94 -25.77
CA ALA A 204 12.38 0.05 -24.98
C ALA A 204 12.69 -0.12 -23.49
N LEU A 205 12.67 -1.35 -22.97
CA LEU A 205 13.02 -1.66 -21.58
C LEU A 205 14.45 -1.23 -21.26
N ARG A 206 15.41 -1.41 -22.18
CA ARG A 206 16.78 -0.91 -21.99
C ARG A 206 16.82 0.62 -21.84
N ARG A 207 16.03 1.34 -22.65
CA ARG A 207 15.91 2.80 -22.57
C ARG A 207 15.29 3.23 -21.24
N VAL A 208 14.17 2.63 -20.84
CA VAL A 208 13.52 2.93 -19.54
C VAL A 208 14.47 2.66 -18.38
N ALA A 209 15.18 1.52 -18.39
CA ALA A 209 16.11 1.14 -17.33
C ALA A 209 17.37 2.03 -17.26
N ALA A 210 17.67 2.79 -18.32
CA ALA A 210 18.74 3.77 -18.34
C ALA A 210 18.30 5.16 -17.85
N LEU A 211 17.00 5.43 -17.81
CA LEU A 211 16.47 6.66 -17.23
C LEU A 211 16.57 6.58 -15.71
N ASP A 212 17.19 7.59 -15.11
CA ASP A 212 17.15 7.83 -13.67
C ASP A 212 16.13 8.93 -13.37
N PRO A 213 14.93 8.58 -12.84
CA PRO A 213 13.89 9.57 -12.56
C PRO A 213 14.21 10.47 -11.37
N VAL A 214 15.19 10.12 -10.52
CA VAL A 214 15.44 10.83 -9.24
C VAL A 214 16.82 11.47 -9.18
N ALA A 215 17.83 10.95 -9.90
CA ALA A 215 19.21 11.47 -10.04
C ALA A 215 19.54 12.61 -9.06
N THR A 216 19.93 12.20 -7.84
CA THR A 216 20.32 13.00 -6.66
C THR A 216 19.58 14.33 -6.50
N TRP A 217 18.59 14.33 -5.61
CA TRP A 217 17.73 15.44 -5.28
C TRP A 217 17.83 15.78 -3.81
#